data_AF-A0A9D7P6U4-F1
#
_entry.id   AF-A0A9D7P6U4-F1
#
_cell.length_a   1.000
_cell.length_b   1.000
_cell.length_c   1.000
_cell.angle_alpha   90.00
_cell.angle_beta   90.00
_cell.angle_gamma   90.00
#
_symmetry.space_group_name_H-M   'P 1'
#
loop_
_entity.id
_entity.type
_entity.pdbx_description
1 polymer ?
#
loop_
_entity_poly.entity_id
_entity_poly.type
_entity_poly.pdbx_seq_one_letter_code
_entity_poly.pdbx_strand_id
1 'polypeptide(L)'
;MTEAATGEYNLNTNSGNRQTRAPISGKNTVDPIYLFGGTINTGENRRQGLARMITADPQFSRAIVNYLWEEFMIEALVSPSSTFSLARPNIASPAGSGHRSRKSGAIDALSKDSRNNNFNLRYIIGLIAIDRLPVSSQYAGRMELDYVPLYARKYARRLDAEEVHDAVIVATGMPPVTTYRETEAPRM
;
A
#
# COMPACT_ATOMS: atom_id res chain seq x y z
N MET A 1 -10.26 12.88 -18.80
CA MET A 1 -10.92 13.43 -17.60
C MET A 1 -10.52 14.90 -17.48
N THR A 2 -11.48 15.81 -17.53
CA THR A 2 -11.25 17.25 -17.66
C THR A 2 -10.95 17.88 -16.29
N GLU A 3 -9.88 18.67 -16.23
CA GLU A 3 -9.46 19.51 -15.10
C GLU A 3 -10.42 20.72 -15.00
N ALA A 4 -11.63 20.51 -14.48
CA ALA A 4 -12.59 21.59 -14.36
C ALA A 4 -12.18 22.57 -13.24
N ALA A 5 -12.23 23.88 -13.53
CA ALA A 5 -12.12 24.93 -12.51
C ALA A 5 -13.22 24.81 -11.43
N THR A 6 -14.33 24.16 -11.77
CA THR A 6 -15.36 23.66 -10.85
C THR A 6 -14.87 22.41 -10.10
N GLY A 7 -14.05 22.64 -9.07
CA GLY A 7 -13.62 21.62 -8.10
C GLY A 7 -13.69 22.10 -6.65
N GLU A 8 -14.09 23.35 -6.43
CA GLU A 8 -14.35 23.91 -5.12
C GLU A 8 -15.71 23.44 -4.63
N TYR A 9 -15.78 23.11 -3.34
CA TYR A 9 -17.07 22.80 -2.73
C TYR A 9 -17.83 24.11 -2.57
N ASN A 10 -18.69 24.42 -3.55
CA ASN A 10 -19.52 25.61 -3.53
C ASN A 10 -20.48 25.56 -2.34
N LEU A 11 -20.36 26.56 -1.49
CA LEU A 11 -21.34 26.97 -0.50
C LEU A 11 -22.30 27.95 -1.17
N ASN A 12 -23.41 28.26 -0.50
CA ASN A 12 -24.54 29.02 -1.04
C ASN A 12 -25.35 28.29 -2.13
N THR A 13 -25.50 26.97 -2.02
CA THR A 13 -26.51 26.22 -2.78
C THR A 13 -27.75 26.03 -1.91
N ASN A 14 -28.75 26.86 -2.17
CA ASN A 14 -30.01 27.01 -1.44
C ASN A 14 -31.23 26.59 -2.28
N SER A 15 -30.99 25.86 -3.38
CA SER A 15 -32.02 25.32 -4.26
C SER A 15 -31.80 23.84 -4.58
N GLY A 16 -32.90 23.12 -4.83
CA GLY A 16 -32.90 21.70 -5.20
C GLY A 16 -33.06 20.72 -4.02
N ASN A 17 -32.95 19.42 -4.32
CA ASN A 17 -33.17 18.31 -3.36
C ASN A 17 -31.95 18.01 -2.46
N ARG A 18 -31.10 19.01 -2.22
CA ARG A 18 -29.88 18.90 -1.40
C ARG A 18 -30.05 19.79 -0.16
N GLN A 19 -29.48 19.39 0.97
CA GLN A 19 -29.48 20.26 2.15
C GLN A 19 -28.85 21.62 1.82
N THR A 20 -29.47 22.70 2.33
CA THR A 20 -28.98 24.07 2.19
C THR A 20 -27.55 24.17 2.69
N ARG A 21 -26.66 24.71 1.85
CA ARG A 21 -25.27 24.96 2.19
C ARG A 21 -25.10 26.44 2.42
N ALA A 22 -25.24 26.91 3.65
CA ALA A 22 -25.00 28.33 3.96
C ALA A 22 -23.50 28.67 3.83
N PRO A 23 -23.13 29.91 3.48
CA PRO A 23 -21.75 30.38 3.57
C PRO A 23 -21.21 30.20 4.99
N ILE A 24 -19.95 29.77 5.10
CA ILE A 24 -19.27 29.62 6.40
C ILE A 24 -18.22 30.74 6.47
N SER A 25 -18.29 31.58 7.50
CA SER A 25 -17.35 32.69 7.73
C SER A 25 -17.18 33.62 6.52
N GLY A 26 -18.25 33.90 5.78
CA GLY A 26 -18.24 34.77 4.60
C GLY A 26 -17.62 34.15 3.34
N LYS A 27 -17.20 32.88 3.40
CA LYS A 27 -16.69 32.14 2.24
C LYS A 27 -17.83 31.40 1.55
N ASN A 28 -17.91 31.57 0.23
CA ASN A 28 -18.86 30.87 -0.63
C ASN A 28 -18.25 29.63 -1.29
N THR A 29 -16.96 29.39 -1.09
CA THR A 29 -16.25 28.22 -1.61
C THR A 29 -15.30 27.67 -0.56
N VAL A 30 -15.16 26.35 -0.55
CA VAL A 30 -14.20 25.64 0.30
C VAL A 30 -13.26 24.85 -0.60
N ASP A 31 -11.98 25.18 -0.51
CA ASP A 31 -10.93 24.42 -1.15
C ASP A 31 -10.74 23.07 -0.46
N PRO A 32 -10.53 21.98 -1.22
CA PRO A 32 -10.16 20.70 -0.63
C PRO A 32 -8.78 20.83 0.04
N ILE A 33 -8.70 20.38 1.30
CA ILE A 33 -7.47 20.34 2.08
C ILE A 33 -7.09 18.88 2.28
N TYR A 34 -5.80 18.58 2.20
CA TYR A 34 -5.30 17.24 2.51
C TYR A 34 -5.50 16.92 4.00
N LEU A 35 -5.80 15.66 4.33
CA LEU A 35 -6.16 15.23 5.70
C LEU A 35 -5.12 15.62 6.76
N PHE A 36 -3.83 15.64 6.39
CA PHE A 36 -2.72 16.00 7.28
C PHE A 36 -2.19 17.42 7.07
N GLY A 37 -2.99 18.27 6.42
CA GLY A 37 -2.61 19.62 6.04
C GLY A 37 -1.82 19.67 4.73
N GLY A 38 -1.73 20.86 4.16
CA GLY A 38 -1.07 21.10 2.88
C GLY A 38 -2.00 21.77 1.88
N THR A 39 -1.40 22.64 1.07
CA THR A 39 -2.07 23.36 0.00
C THR A 39 -1.44 23.00 -1.34
N ILE A 40 -2.17 23.28 -2.40
CA ILE A 40 -1.67 23.18 -3.76
C ILE A 40 -0.74 24.36 -4.03
N ASN A 41 0.43 24.10 -4.61
CA ASN A 41 1.37 25.16 -4.94
C ASN A 41 0.86 26.01 -6.11
N THR A 42 1.30 27.26 -6.21
CA THR A 42 0.96 28.12 -7.35
C THR A 42 1.46 27.49 -8.66
N GLY A 43 0.55 27.29 -9.62
CA GLY A 43 0.85 26.63 -10.90
C GLY A 43 0.83 25.10 -10.88
N GLU A 44 0.59 24.47 -9.72
CA GLU A 44 0.46 23.02 -9.59
C GLU A 44 -1.00 22.59 -9.81
N ASN A 45 -1.21 21.49 -10.52
CA ASN A 45 -2.54 20.91 -10.65
C ASN A 45 -2.98 20.20 -9.35
N ARG A 46 -4.28 20.16 -9.03
CA ARG A 46 -4.80 19.46 -7.85
C ARG A 46 -4.35 18.00 -7.74
N ARG A 47 -4.30 17.26 -8.85
CA ARG A 47 -3.81 15.86 -8.86
C ARG A 47 -2.32 15.78 -8.57
N GLN A 48 -1.54 16.72 -9.11
CA GLN A 48 -0.10 16.81 -8.86
C GLN A 48 0.17 17.14 -7.39
N GLY A 49 -0.54 18.14 -6.83
CA GLY A 49 -0.43 18.49 -5.43
C GLY A 49 -0.87 17.37 -4.50
N LEU A 50 -1.95 16.66 -4.84
CA LEU A 50 -2.35 15.46 -4.08
C LEU A 50 -1.28 14.37 -4.13
N ALA A 51 -0.74 14.07 -5.31
CA ALA A 51 0.32 13.07 -5.46
C ALA A 51 1.57 13.46 -4.66
N ARG A 52 1.98 14.73 -4.69
CA ARG A 52 3.09 15.27 -3.88
C ARG A 52 2.81 15.13 -2.38
N MET A 53 1.61 15.51 -1.93
CA MET A 53 1.24 15.44 -0.51
C MET A 53 1.18 13.99 0.00
N ILE A 54 0.60 13.08 -0.78
CA ILE A 54 0.54 11.65 -0.43
C ILE A 54 1.94 11.03 -0.39
N THR A 55 2.78 11.27 -1.41
CA THR A 55 4.12 10.67 -1.48
C THR A 55 5.08 11.25 -0.43
N ALA A 56 4.87 12.49 -0.01
CA ALA A 56 5.62 13.11 1.09
C ALA A 56 5.28 12.51 2.46
N ASP A 57 4.09 11.92 2.64
CA ASP A 57 3.63 11.41 3.93
C ASP A 57 4.47 10.19 4.40
N PRO A 58 5.04 10.22 5.63
CA PRO A 58 5.62 9.09 6.36
C PRO A 58 4.85 7.76 6.27
N GLN A 59 3.53 7.82 6.26
CA GLN A 59 2.67 6.64 6.26
C GLN A 59 2.54 6.00 4.88
N PHE A 60 2.71 6.75 3.79
CA PHE A 60 2.61 6.21 2.43
C PHE A 60 3.67 5.14 2.16
N SER A 61 4.94 5.44 2.45
CA SER A 61 6.02 4.45 2.29
C SER A 61 5.85 3.24 3.21
N ARG A 62 5.40 3.46 4.45
CA ARG A 62 5.18 2.38 5.42
C ARG A 62 4.06 1.44 4.99
N ALA A 63 2.98 2.00 4.45
CA ALA A 63 1.88 1.22 3.90
C ALA A 63 2.37 0.35 2.74
N ILE A 64 3.10 0.92 1.78
CA ILE A 64 3.67 0.17 0.64
C ILE A 64 4.54 -0.99 1.14
N VAL A 65 5.48 -0.71 2.05
CA VAL A 65 6.36 -1.74 2.60
C VAL A 65 5.57 -2.82 3.34
N ASN A 66 4.54 -2.45 4.11
CA ASN A 66 3.71 -3.41 4.84
C ASN A 66 2.89 -4.31 3.90
N TYR A 67 2.34 -3.76 2.81
CA TYR A 67 1.62 -4.54 1.80
C TYR A 67 2.54 -5.48 1.04
N LEU A 68 3.71 -5.00 0.59
CA LEU A 68 4.71 -5.85 -0.05
C LEU A 68 5.14 -6.98 0.91
N TRP A 69 5.37 -6.65 2.17
CA TRP A 69 5.75 -7.65 3.16
C TRP A 69 4.65 -8.69 3.38
N GLU A 70 3.39 -8.26 3.50
CA GLU A 70 2.23 -9.15 3.61
C GLU A 70 2.16 -10.12 2.43
N GLU A 71 2.38 -9.61 1.22
CA GLU A 71 2.35 -10.40 -0.01
C GLU A 71 3.42 -11.50 -0.03
N PHE A 72 4.66 -11.19 0.37
CA PHE A 72 5.76 -12.17 0.35
C PHE A 72 5.77 -13.11 1.56
N MET A 73 5.38 -12.60 2.73
CA MET A 73 5.47 -13.32 4.01
C MET A 73 4.13 -13.87 4.49
N ILE A 74 3.03 -13.69 3.75
CA ILE A 74 1.64 -14.12 4.06
C ILE A 74 1.08 -13.43 5.32
N GLU A 75 1.86 -12.59 5.99
CA GLU A 75 1.45 -11.91 7.21
C GLU A 75 2.10 -10.53 7.27
N ALA A 76 1.26 -9.52 7.36
CA ALA A 76 1.70 -8.14 7.51
C ALA A 76 2.44 -7.93 8.84
N LEU A 77 3.45 -7.07 8.83
CA LEU A 77 4.17 -6.67 10.04
C LEU A 77 3.25 -5.91 11.00
N VAL A 78 2.28 -5.18 10.45
CA VAL A 78 1.11 -4.63 11.16
C VAL A 78 -0.14 -5.27 10.55
N SER A 79 -0.86 -6.06 11.36
CA SER A 79 -2.08 -6.77 10.93
C SER A 79 -3.30 -6.28 11.73
N PRO A 80 -4.45 -6.02 11.07
CA PRO A 80 -4.66 -5.99 9.61
C PRO A 80 -3.87 -4.86 8.93
N SER A 81 -3.42 -5.07 7.68
CA SER A 81 -2.63 -4.07 6.94
C SER A 81 -3.37 -2.75 6.71
N SER A 82 -4.70 -2.82 6.60
CA SER A 82 -5.60 -1.67 6.51
C SER A 82 -5.71 -0.85 7.79
N THR A 83 -5.26 -1.37 8.94
CA THR A 83 -5.37 -0.69 10.23
C THR A 83 -4.13 0.12 10.59
N PHE A 84 -3.32 0.47 9.58
CA PHE A 84 -2.17 1.35 9.78
C PHE A 84 -2.65 2.70 10.33
N SER A 85 -2.31 2.99 11.59
CA SER A 85 -2.79 4.21 12.26
C SER A 85 -2.06 5.42 11.69
N LEU A 86 -2.75 6.21 10.87
CA LEU A 86 -2.19 7.40 10.24
C LEU A 86 -1.69 8.43 11.27
N ALA A 87 -2.36 8.54 12.41
CA ALA A 87 -2.04 9.47 13.50
C ALA A 87 -0.84 9.05 14.37
N ARG A 88 -0.29 7.84 14.18
CA ARG A 88 0.88 7.36 14.94
C ARG A 88 2.09 7.25 14.01
N PRO A 89 2.93 8.29 13.93
CA PRO A 89 4.15 8.28 13.14
C PRO A 89 5.25 7.42 13.78
N ASN A 90 5.09 6.92 15.00
CA ASN A 90 5.95 5.90 15.58
C ASN A 90 5.13 4.69 16.05
N ILE A 91 5.66 3.51 15.79
CA ILE A 91 5.01 2.24 16.10
C ILE A 91 5.19 1.84 17.59
N ALA A 92 5.98 2.60 18.34
CA ALA A 92 6.17 2.40 19.78
C ALA A 92 4.92 2.86 20.57
N SER A 93 3.79 2.19 20.39
CA SER A 93 2.67 2.29 21.31
C SER A 93 2.97 1.49 22.58
N PRO A 94 2.57 1.97 23.78
CA PRO A 94 2.65 1.18 25.00
C PRO A 94 1.85 -0.12 24.86
N ALA A 95 2.34 -1.19 25.49
CA ALA A 95 1.70 -2.49 25.50
C ALA A 95 0.24 -2.38 25.99
N GLY A 96 -0.73 -2.37 25.07
CA GLY A 96 -2.14 -2.22 25.43
C GLY A 96 -3.07 -1.85 24.26
N SER A 97 -2.58 -1.12 23.25
CA SER A 97 -3.34 -0.92 22.02
C SER A 97 -3.10 -2.09 21.06
N GLY A 98 -4.15 -2.80 20.63
CA GLY A 98 -4.09 -4.05 19.86
C GLY A 98 -3.37 -4.03 18.49
N HIS A 99 -2.75 -2.92 18.10
CA HIS A 99 -1.98 -2.75 16.87
C HIS A 99 -0.49 -2.85 17.18
N ARG A 100 0.00 -4.05 17.47
CA ARG A 100 1.44 -4.28 17.68
C ARG A 100 2.10 -4.53 16.34
N SER A 101 3.04 -3.67 15.94
CA SER A 101 3.97 -4.04 14.88
C SER A 101 4.97 -5.05 15.42
N ARG A 102 5.13 -6.16 14.72
CA ARG A 102 5.95 -7.29 15.18
C ARG A 102 7.45 -7.01 15.03
N LYS A 103 7.85 -5.99 14.25
CA LYS A 103 9.24 -5.47 14.13
C LYS A 103 9.24 -3.98 13.72
N SER A 104 8.98 -3.09 14.68
CA SER A 104 8.86 -1.64 14.43
C SER A 104 10.05 -1.01 13.71
N GLY A 105 11.28 -1.34 14.12
CA GLY A 105 12.51 -0.79 13.52
C GLY A 105 12.79 -1.23 12.08
N ALA A 106 12.29 -2.39 11.67
CA ALA A 106 12.51 -2.90 10.32
C ALA A 106 11.65 -2.15 9.29
N ILE A 107 10.38 -1.86 9.61
CA ILE A 107 9.50 -1.09 8.72
C ILE A 107 10.04 0.32 8.54
N ASP A 108 10.47 0.97 9.62
CA ASP A 108 10.97 2.35 9.54
C ASP A 108 12.23 2.46 8.69
N ALA A 109 13.15 1.49 8.81
CA ALA A 109 14.33 1.41 7.96
C ALA A 109 13.97 1.17 6.48
N LEU A 110 13.15 0.15 6.18
CA LEU A 110 12.73 -0.14 4.80
C LEU A 110 11.93 1.01 4.18
N SER A 111 11.12 1.71 4.98
CA SER A 111 10.33 2.86 4.52
C SER A 111 11.23 4.05 4.22
N LYS A 112 12.28 4.26 5.02
CA LYS A 112 13.29 5.29 4.73
C LYS A 112 14.04 4.97 3.43
N ASP A 113 14.44 3.72 3.24
CA ASP A 113 15.12 3.29 2.01
C ASP A 113 14.22 3.37 0.78
N SER A 114 12.94 2.99 0.93
CA SER A 114 11.91 3.12 -0.11
C SER A 114 11.76 4.58 -0.56
N ARG A 115 11.69 5.54 0.38
CA ARG A 115 11.65 6.98 0.05
C ARG A 115 12.93 7.44 -0.62
N ASN A 116 14.09 7.07 -0.07
CA ASN A 116 15.39 7.49 -0.61
C ASN A 116 15.61 6.98 -2.04
N ASN A 117 15.01 5.84 -2.40
CA ASN A 117 15.09 5.26 -3.74
C ASN A 117 13.83 5.50 -4.59
N ASN A 118 13.12 6.62 -4.38
CA ASN A 118 11.96 7.03 -5.17
C ASN A 118 10.89 5.94 -5.35
N PHE A 119 10.63 5.14 -4.31
CA PHE A 119 9.65 4.06 -4.30
C PHE A 119 9.88 2.97 -5.37
N ASN A 120 11.15 2.70 -5.72
CA ASN A 120 11.49 1.61 -6.63
C ASN A 120 11.10 0.24 -6.05
N LEU A 121 9.98 -0.31 -6.53
CA LEU A 121 9.43 -1.58 -6.05
C LEU A 121 10.41 -2.74 -6.24
N ARG A 122 11.11 -2.80 -7.40
CA ARG A 122 12.06 -3.87 -7.70
C ARG A 122 13.20 -3.91 -6.67
N TYR A 123 13.70 -2.74 -6.28
CA TYR A 123 14.73 -2.63 -5.25
C TYR A 123 14.23 -3.12 -3.88
N ILE A 124 13.05 -2.67 -3.46
CA ILE A 124 12.46 -3.03 -2.16
C ILE A 124 12.18 -4.54 -2.10
N ILE A 125 11.62 -5.11 -3.17
CA ILE A 125 11.37 -6.55 -3.30
C ILE A 125 12.69 -7.33 -3.19
N GLY A 126 13.74 -6.87 -3.88
CA GLY A 126 15.07 -7.45 -3.79
C GLY A 126 15.64 -7.44 -2.37
N LEU A 127 15.51 -6.32 -1.64
CA LEU A 127 15.93 -6.23 -0.25
C LEU A 127 15.17 -7.21 0.67
N ILE A 128 13.84 -7.33 0.50
CA ILE A 128 13.03 -8.27 1.29
C ILE A 128 13.48 -9.71 1.03
N ALA A 129 13.67 -10.06 -0.26
CA ALA A 129 14.03 -11.41 -0.69
C ALA A 129 15.46 -11.81 -0.28
N ILE A 130 16.44 -10.89 -0.34
CA ILE A 130 17.85 -11.19 -0.07
C ILE A 130 18.15 -11.14 1.44
N ASP A 131 17.73 -10.09 2.14
CA ASP A 131 18.22 -9.85 3.49
C ASP A 131 17.33 -10.48 4.57
N ARG A 132 16.03 -10.60 4.32
CA ARG A 132 15.05 -10.92 5.36
C ARG A 132 14.47 -12.31 5.23
N LEU A 133 14.14 -12.75 4.02
CA LEU A 133 13.57 -14.06 3.77
C LEU A 133 14.49 -15.24 4.19
N PRO A 134 15.81 -15.23 3.92
CA PRO A 134 16.68 -16.33 4.31
C PRO A 134 16.84 -16.43 5.84
N VAL A 135 16.94 -15.29 6.52
CA VAL A 135 17.05 -15.22 7.99
C VAL A 135 15.75 -15.68 8.66
N SER A 136 14.59 -15.38 8.06
CA SER A 136 13.32 -15.95 8.51
C SER A 136 13.22 -17.45 8.24
N SER A 137 13.78 -17.99 7.15
CA SER A 137 13.68 -19.42 6.83
C SER A 137 14.63 -20.29 7.66
N GLN A 138 15.84 -19.81 7.93
CA GLN A 138 16.88 -20.56 8.63
C GLN A 138 17.04 -20.04 10.06
N TYR A 139 16.43 -20.73 11.03
CA TYR A 139 16.64 -20.45 12.45
C TYR A 139 17.21 -21.67 13.18
N ALA A 140 18.49 -21.58 13.56
CA ALA A 140 19.24 -22.66 14.21
C ALA A 140 18.90 -22.85 15.71
N GLY A 141 18.13 -21.94 16.31
CA GLY A 141 17.71 -22.05 17.71
C GLY A 141 16.54 -23.02 17.94
N ARG A 142 16.20 -23.24 19.22
CA ARG A 142 15.02 -24.02 19.62
C ARG A 142 13.76 -23.28 19.16
N MET A 143 12.80 -24.02 18.60
CA MET A 143 11.51 -23.44 18.24
C MET A 143 10.69 -23.19 19.51
N GLU A 144 10.26 -21.94 19.68
CA GLU A 144 9.38 -21.46 20.75
C GLU A 144 8.19 -20.73 20.10
N LEU A 145 7.01 -20.84 20.73
CA LEU A 145 5.77 -20.30 20.15
C LEU A 145 5.83 -18.77 19.93
N ASP A 146 6.59 -18.08 20.79
CA ASP A 146 6.79 -16.63 20.74
C ASP A 146 7.58 -16.16 19.52
N TYR A 147 8.25 -17.06 18.80
CA TYR A 147 9.01 -16.73 17.58
C TYR A 147 8.19 -16.84 16.30
N VAL A 148 7.01 -17.47 16.36
CA VAL A 148 6.10 -17.58 15.22
C VAL A 148 5.73 -16.19 14.67
N PRO A 149 5.34 -15.20 15.50
CA PRO A 149 5.07 -13.83 15.03
C PRO A 149 6.32 -13.09 14.52
N LEU A 150 7.53 -13.59 14.81
CA LEU A 150 8.79 -13.01 14.38
C LEU A 150 9.31 -13.59 13.06
N TYR A 151 8.47 -14.38 12.38
CA TYR A 151 8.76 -15.04 11.11
C TYR A 151 9.84 -16.11 11.21
N ALA A 152 10.09 -16.70 12.39
CA ALA A 152 11.06 -17.79 12.49
C ALA A 152 10.59 -19.04 11.75
N ARG A 153 11.47 -19.57 10.90
CA ARG A 153 11.26 -20.68 9.96
C ARG A 153 10.09 -20.48 8.99
N LYS A 154 9.80 -19.24 8.59
CA LYS A 154 8.70 -18.95 7.66
C LYS A 154 9.09 -19.26 6.22
N TYR A 155 8.17 -19.88 5.48
CA TYR A 155 8.28 -20.06 4.04
C TYR A 155 7.74 -18.85 3.30
N ALA A 156 8.36 -18.52 2.16
CA ALA A 156 7.82 -17.54 1.23
C ALA A 156 6.46 -18.00 0.70
N ARG A 157 5.63 -17.03 0.30
CA ARG A 157 4.42 -17.32 -0.48
C ARG A 157 4.79 -18.06 -1.76
N ARG A 158 3.91 -18.99 -2.16
CA ARG A 158 3.96 -19.60 -3.50
C ARG A 158 3.49 -18.57 -4.52
N LEU A 159 4.07 -18.59 -5.71
CA LEU A 159 3.59 -17.77 -6.81
C LEU A 159 2.18 -18.22 -7.22
N ASP A 160 1.30 -17.26 -7.52
CA ASP A 160 -0.02 -17.54 -8.06
C ASP A 160 0.05 -18.00 -9.51
N ALA A 161 -1.03 -18.57 -10.03
CA ALA A 161 -1.06 -19.12 -11.38
C ALA A 161 -0.70 -18.06 -12.43
N GLU A 162 -1.17 -16.84 -12.25
CA GLU A 162 -0.90 -15.67 -13.09
C GLU A 162 0.59 -15.30 -13.05
N GLU A 163 1.19 -15.30 -11.87
CA GLU A 163 2.60 -14.96 -11.68
C GLU A 163 3.53 -16.05 -12.22
N VAL A 164 3.19 -17.32 -12.02
CA VAL A 164 3.93 -18.44 -12.61
C VAL A 164 3.86 -18.37 -14.13
N HIS A 165 2.67 -18.12 -14.68
CA HIS A 165 2.47 -18.00 -16.11
C HIS A 165 3.27 -16.83 -16.70
N ASP A 166 3.21 -15.64 -16.08
CA ASP A 166 4.01 -14.49 -16.50
C ASP A 166 5.52 -14.77 -16.37
N ALA A 167 5.96 -15.39 -15.28
CA ALA A 167 7.36 -15.77 -15.10
C ALA A 167 7.84 -16.75 -16.19
N VAL A 168 7.02 -17.71 -16.61
CA VAL A 168 7.34 -18.62 -17.71
C VAL A 168 7.44 -17.87 -19.04
N ILE A 169 6.51 -16.95 -19.35
CA ILE A 169 6.57 -16.12 -20.56
C ILE A 169 7.84 -15.28 -20.57
N VAL A 170 8.13 -14.60 -19.46
CA VAL A 170 9.33 -13.75 -19.31
C VAL A 170 10.62 -14.57 -19.44
N ALA A 171 10.66 -15.77 -18.86
CA ALA A 171 11.85 -16.63 -18.92
C ALA A 171 12.06 -17.27 -20.29
N THR A 172 10.99 -17.61 -21.01
CA THR A 172 11.06 -18.33 -22.29
C THR A 172 11.00 -17.40 -23.50
N GLY A 173 10.48 -16.19 -23.34
CA GLY A 173 10.16 -15.27 -24.44
C GLY A 173 9.02 -15.76 -25.34
N MET A 174 8.31 -16.83 -24.94
CA MET A 174 7.25 -17.44 -25.75
C MET A 174 5.89 -16.92 -25.29
N PRO A 175 5.08 -16.33 -26.20
CA PRO A 175 3.73 -15.93 -25.86
C PRO A 175 2.86 -17.17 -25.59
N PRO A 176 1.83 -17.06 -24.74
CA PRO A 176 0.97 -18.19 -24.41
C PRO A 176 0.13 -18.60 -25.60
N VAL A 177 0.15 -19.89 -25.93
CA VAL A 177 -0.71 -20.48 -26.96
C VAL A 177 -1.85 -21.22 -26.28
N THR A 178 -2.99 -20.56 -26.12
CA THR A 178 -4.22 -21.21 -25.64
C THR A 178 -4.99 -21.77 -26.83
N THR A 179 -4.91 -23.09 -27.05
CA THR A 179 -5.82 -23.77 -27.98
C THR A 179 -7.12 -24.07 -27.25
N TYR A 180 -8.20 -23.37 -27.61
CA TYR A 180 -9.54 -23.74 -27.18
C TYR A 180 -9.90 -25.08 -27.85
N ARG A 181 -10.15 -26.12 -27.05
CA ARG A 181 -10.84 -27.32 -27.55
C ARG A 181 -12.33 -27.05 -27.44
N GLU A 182 -13.01 -26.93 -28.57
CA GLU A 182 -14.47 -27.01 -28.60
C GLU A 182 -14.87 -28.41 -28.13
N THR A 183 -15.57 -28.47 -27.00
CA THR A 183 -16.17 -29.73 -26.54
C THR A 183 -17.31 -30.04 -27.50
N GLU A 184 -17.14 -31.00 -28.41
CA GLU A 184 -18.24 -31.49 -29.24
C GLU A 184 -19.41 -31.91 -28.33
N ALA A 185 -20.58 -31.30 -28.54
CA ALA A 185 -21.79 -31.69 -27.86
C ALA A 185 -22.10 -33.17 -28.16
N PRO A 186 -22.55 -33.98 -27.18
CA PRO A 186 -22.89 -35.37 -27.43
C PRO A 186 -24.00 -35.44 -28.47
N ARG A 187 -23.75 -36.11 -29.60
CA ARG A 187 -24.75 -36.39 -30.63
C ARG A 187 -25.80 -37.31 -30.00
N MET A 188 -27.04 -36.82 -29.90
CA MET A 188 -28.24 -37.62 -29.60
C MET A 188 -28.55 -38.57 -30.75
#